data_AF-A0A3M1I5B1-F1
#
_entry.id   AF-A0A3M1I5B1-F1
#
_cell.length_a   1.000
_cell.length_b   1.000
_cell.length_c   1.000
_cell.angle_alpha   90.00
_cell.angle_beta   90.00
_cell.angle_gamma   90.00
#
_symmetry.space_group_name_H-M   'P 1'
#
loop_
_entity.id
_entity.type
_entity.pdbx_description
1 polymer ?
#
loop_
_entity_poly.entity_id
_entity_poly.type
_entity_poly.pdbx_seq_one_letter_code
_entity_poly.pdbx_strand_id
1 'polypeptide(L)'
;MTENRRRKRPLSVTVLLLIVVWVTIHNGVRFGSAIAAWSTLREFASPPGPLYIALTGLFWTLAGWPVAYGLYLGRRWARGVTAIAVVLYAAYYWLDRLFVQSGGLRPNWPFALAITAYMLGLTVEALVLPGNASFFAEREHHER
;
A
#
# COMPACT_ATOMS: atom_id res chain seq x y z
N MET A 1 -10.54 19.15 -36.33
CA MET A 1 -10.93 19.10 -34.91
C MET A 1 -10.39 17.81 -34.31
N THR A 2 -9.19 17.83 -33.73
CA THR A 2 -8.66 16.68 -32.99
C THR A 2 -9.32 16.67 -31.62
N GLU A 3 -10.25 15.74 -31.43
CA GLU A 3 -10.91 15.49 -30.16
C GLU A 3 -9.83 15.19 -29.10
N ASN A 4 -9.56 16.15 -28.22
CA ASN A 4 -8.68 15.99 -27.08
C ASN A 4 -9.38 15.08 -26.06
N ARG A 5 -9.44 13.76 -26.35
CA ARG A 5 -9.93 12.76 -25.41
C ARG A 5 -8.92 12.67 -24.28
N ARG A 6 -9.06 13.51 -23.26
CA ARG A 6 -8.49 13.24 -21.95
C ARG A 6 -8.97 11.86 -21.52
N ARG A 7 -8.13 10.82 -21.70
CA ARG A 7 -8.47 9.48 -21.26
C ARG A 7 -8.71 9.54 -19.75
N LYS A 8 -9.92 9.17 -19.33
CA LYS A 8 -10.25 9.03 -17.91
C LYS A 8 -9.26 8.03 -17.29
N ARG A 9 -8.87 8.26 -16.03
CA ARG A 9 -7.98 7.35 -15.30
C ARG A 9 -8.59 5.93 -15.36
N PRO A 10 -7.80 4.89 -15.71
CA PRO A 10 -8.30 3.53 -15.74
C PRO A 10 -8.88 3.10 -14.39
N LEU A 11 -9.89 2.24 -14.42
CA LEU A 11 -10.55 1.76 -13.20
C LEU A 11 -9.55 1.04 -12.28
N SER A 12 -8.70 0.17 -12.83
CA SER A 12 -7.65 -0.56 -12.10
C SER A 12 -6.69 0.38 -11.35
N VAL A 13 -6.25 1.47 -11.97
CA VAL A 13 -5.37 2.48 -11.35
C VAL A 13 -6.11 3.24 -10.25
N THR A 14 -7.41 3.49 -10.45
CA THR A 14 -8.26 4.13 -9.43
C THR A 14 -8.45 3.20 -8.22
N VAL A 15 -8.74 1.92 -8.45
CA VAL A 15 -8.86 0.91 -7.40
C VAL A 15 -7.53 0.77 -6.64
N LEU A 16 -6.40 0.69 -7.34
CA LEU A 16 -5.08 0.63 -6.72
C LEU A 16 -4.79 1.88 -5.88
N LEU A 17 -5.10 3.07 -6.40
CA LEU A 17 -4.96 4.31 -5.63
C LEU A 17 -5.79 4.29 -4.35
N LEU A 18 -7.05 3.87 -4.43
CA LEU A 18 -7.93 3.78 -3.27
C LEU A 18 -7.41 2.76 -2.24
N ILE A 19 -6.88 1.62 -2.69
CA ILE A 19 -6.24 0.63 -1.82
C ILE A 19 -5.04 1.25 -1.12
N VAL A 20 -4.13 1.92 -1.84
CA VAL A 20 -2.95 2.55 -1.24
C VAL A 20 -3.35 3.63 -0.24
N VAL A 21 -4.33 4.47 -0.57
CA VAL A 21 -4.84 5.49 0.36
C VAL A 21 -5.44 4.84 1.61
N TRP A 22 -6.26 3.80 1.45
CA TRP A 22 -6.83 3.08 2.59
C TRP A 22 -5.75 2.45 3.48
N VAL A 23 -4.74 1.80 2.90
CA VAL A 23 -3.61 1.22 3.64
C VAL A 23 -2.82 2.31 4.37
N THR A 24 -2.61 3.46 3.73
CA THR A 24 -1.90 4.61 4.32
C THR A 24 -2.65 5.15 5.53
N ILE A 25 -3.96 5.38 5.39
CA ILE A 25 -4.82 5.83 6.50
C ILE A 25 -4.84 4.79 7.61
N HIS A 26 -4.98 3.52 7.29
CA HIS A 26 -4.99 2.44 8.28
C HIS A 26 -3.69 2.42 9.11
N ASN A 27 -2.53 2.58 8.46
CA ASN A 27 -1.25 2.66 9.16
C ASN A 27 -1.09 3.95 9.98
N GLY A 28 -1.67 5.06 9.51
CA GLY A 28 -1.71 6.32 10.26
C GLY A 28 -2.55 6.20 11.54
N VAL A 29 -3.72 5.56 11.43
CA VAL A 29 -4.57 5.22 12.59
C VAL A 29 -3.82 4.28 13.52
N ARG A 30 -3.11 3.26 12.98
CA ARG A 30 -2.29 2.34 13.79
C ARG A 30 -1.20 3.07 14.57
N PHE A 31 -0.49 4.01 13.94
CA PHE A 31 0.49 4.87 14.61
C PHE A 31 -0.15 5.71 15.72
N GLY A 32 -1.22 6.46 15.40
CA GLY A 32 -1.92 7.29 16.39
C GLY A 32 -2.47 6.48 17.56
N SER A 33 -3.03 5.30 17.29
CA SER A 33 -3.54 4.38 18.32
C SER A 33 -2.42 3.86 19.21
N ALA A 34 -1.23 3.58 18.65
CA ALA A 34 -0.09 3.11 19.44
C ALA A 34 0.42 4.19 20.41
N ILE A 35 0.40 5.46 20.00
CA ILE A 35 0.75 6.59 20.87
C ILE A 35 -0.34 6.82 21.92
N ALA A 36 -1.62 6.80 21.53
CA ALA A 36 -2.73 7.04 22.44
C ALA A 36 -2.89 5.95 23.51
N ALA A 37 -2.68 4.69 23.14
CA ALA A 37 -2.80 3.53 24.03
C ALA A 37 -1.43 3.02 24.55
N TRP A 38 -0.43 3.90 24.65
CA TRP A 38 0.95 3.50 24.93
C TRP A 38 1.12 2.72 26.23
N SER A 39 0.49 3.17 27.33
CA SER A 39 0.53 2.48 28.62
C SER A 39 -0.14 1.10 28.54
N THR A 40 -1.33 1.03 27.95
CA THR A 40 -2.08 -0.22 27.74
C THR A 40 -1.27 -1.22 26.93
N LEU A 41 -0.63 -0.78 25.84
CA LEU A 41 0.20 -1.65 25.02
C LEU A 41 1.47 -2.08 25.74
N ARG A 42 2.05 -1.24 26.59
CA ARG A 42 3.22 -1.63 27.41
C ARG A 42 2.86 -2.71 28.43
N GLU A 43 1.66 -2.67 28.98
CA GLU A 43 1.19 -3.62 29.99
C GLU A 43 0.70 -4.95 29.39
N PHE A 44 -0.03 -4.90 28.27
CA PHE A 44 -0.76 -6.07 27.74
C PHE A 44 -0.26 -6.58 26.38
N ALA A 45 0.49 -5.79 25.61
CA ALA A 45 0.93 -6.25 24.29
C ALA A 45 2.10 -7.23 24.42
N SER A 46 2.06 -8.32 23.66
CA SER A 46 3.23 -9.17 23.48
C SER A 46 4.39 -8.36 22.86
N PRO A 47 5.65 -8.76 23.11
CA PRO A 47 6.79 -8.22 22.38
C PRO A 47 6.52 -8.24 20.89
N PRO A 48 6.94 -7.21 20.12
CA PRO A 48 7.96 -6.19 20.40
C PRO A 48 7.45 -4.89 21.05
N GLY A 49 6.17 -4.81 21.42
CA GLY A 49 5.62 -3.69 22.21
C GLY A 49 5.24 -2.42 21.40
N PRO A 50 4.82 -1.36 22.10
CA PRO A 50 4.19 -0.18 21.48
C PRO A 50 5.10 0.60 20.53
N LEU A 51 6.40 0.68 20.81
CA LEU A 51 7.35 1.41 19.97
C LEU A 51 7.43 0.83 18.55
N TYR A 52 7.48 -0.49 18.43
CA TYR A 52 7.48 -1.17 17.13
C TYR A 52 6.21 -0.88 16.33
N ILE A 53 5.04 -0.95 16.98
CA ILE A 53 3.75 -0.67 16.35
C ILE A 53 3.71 0.78 15.85
N ALA A 54 4.19 1.73 16.66
CA ALA A 54 4.26 3.13 16.29
C ALA A 54 5.22 3.36 15.09
N LEU A 55 6.45 2.87 15.17
CA LEU A 55 7.46 3.08 14.12
C LEU A 55 7.05 2.46 12.78
N THR A 56 6.52 1.23 12.81
CA THR A 56 6.05 0.56 11.59
C THR A 56 4.81 1.24 10.99
N GLY A 57 3.86 1.66 11.84
CA GLY A 57 2.72 2.45 11.39
C GLY A 57 3.14 3.78 10.75
N LEU A 58 4.06 4.50 11.38
CA LEU A 58 4.58 5.77 10.86
C LEU A 58 5.34 5.56 9.54
N PHE A 59 6.24 4.58 9.49
CA PHE A 59 7.01 4.24 8.30
C PHE A 59 6.09 3.98 7.09
N TRP A 60 5.07 3.13 7.26
CA TRP A 60 4.15 2.80 6.17
C TRP A 60 3.21 3.94 5.80
N THR A 61 2.86 4.81 6.76
CA THR A 61 2.10 6.03 6.47
C THR A 61 2.92 6.99 5.59
N LEU A 62 4.19 7.23 5.97
CA LEU A 62 5.09 8.11 5.23
C LEU A 62 5.47 7.53 3.87
N ALA A 63 5.65 6.21 3.76
CA ALA A 63 5.93 5.54 2.50
C ALA A 63 4.70 5.51 1.56
N GLY A 64 3.48 5.35 2.12
CA GLY A 64 2.24 5.31 1.36
C GLY A 64 1.86 6.64 0.72
N TRP A 65 2.20 7.77 1.36
CA TRP A 65 1.89 9.10 0.83
C TRP A 65 2.48 9.41 -0.55
N PRO A 66 3.80 9.29 -0.81
CA PRO A 66 4.37 9.51 -2.14
C PRO A 66 3.84 8.50 -3.17
N VAL A 67 3.55 7.25 -2.78
CA VAL A 67 2.93 6.26 -3.67
C VAL A 67 1.55 6.74 -4.12
N ALA A 68 0.68 7.11 -3.18
CA ALA A 68 -0.66 7.62 -3.46
C ALA A 68 -0.60 8.89 -4.33
N TYR A 69 0.30 9.82 -4.01
CA TYR A 69 0.49 11.05 -4.77
C TYR A 69 0.97 10.78 -6.20
N GLY A 70 1.97 9.91 -6.38
CA GLY A 70 2.48 9.52 -7.69
C GLY A 70 1.41 8.84 -8.54
N LEU A 71 0.65 7.91 -7.94
CA LEU A 71 -0.49 7.27 -8.58
C LEU A 71 -1.57 8.29 -8.94
N TYR A 72 -1.88 9.25 -8.04
CA TYR A 72 -2.88 10.31 -8.22
C TYR A 72 -2.53 11.34 -9.30
N LEU A 73 -1.24 11.59 -9.53
CA LEU A 73 -0.80 12.41 -10.66
C LEU A 73 -0.60 11.59 -11.95
N GLY A 74 -0.49 10.27 -11.84
CA GLY A 74 -0.19 9.41 -12.98
C GLY A 74 1.27 9.53 -13.44
N ARG A 75 2.20 9.74 -12.50
CA ARG A 75 3.63 9.90 -12.81
C ARG A 75 4.28 8.57 -13.18
N ARG A 76 5.19 8.55 -14.16
CA ARG A 76 5.85 7.31 -14.61
C ARG A 76 6.63 6.58 -13.51
N TRP A 77 7.32 7.33 -12.64
CA TRP A 77 8.05 6.75 -11.51
C TRP A 77 7.12 6.05 -10.51
N ALA A 78 5.83 6.44 -10.45
CA ALA A 78 4.87 5.85 -9.53
C ALA A 78 4.71 4.34 -9.79
N ARG A 79 4.90 3.87 -11.03
CA ARG A 79 4.85 2.44 -11.36
C ARG A 79 5.92 1.66 -10.58
N GLY A 80 7.17 2.10 -10.67
CA GLY A 80 8.29 1.44 -9.99
C GLY A 80 8.16 1.52 -8.47
N VAL A 81 7.86 2.71 -7.94
CA VAL A 81 7.74 2.91 -6.49
C VAL A 81 6.55 2.14 -5.91
N THR A 82 5.41 2.06 -6.62
CA THR A 82 4.26 1.26 -6.18
C THR A 82 4.59 -0.23 -6.16
N ALA A 83 5.26 -0.75 -7.20
CA ALA A 83 5.64 -2.16 -7.25
C ALA A 83 6.56 -2.54 -6.07
N ILE A 84 7.58 -1.73 -5.81
CA ILE A 84 8.50 -1.93 -4.68
C ILE A 84 7.74 -1.85 -3.35
N ALA A 85 6.91 -0.82 -3.15
CA ALA A 85 6.15 -0.63 -1.93
C ALA A 85 5.21 -1.80 -1.64
N VAL A 86 4.49 -2.31 -2.64
CA VAL A 86 3.57 -3.45 -2.48
C VAL A 86 4.32 -4.72 -2.10
N VAL A 87 5.46 -5.01 -2.75
CA VAL A 87 6.28 -6.19 -2.43
C VAL A 87 6.84 -6.09 -1.01
N LEU A 88 7.39 -4.93 -0.64
CA LEU A 88 7.91 -4.71 0.71
C LEU A 88 6.80 -4.79 1.77
N TYR A 89 5.60 -4.27 1.48
CA TYR A 89 4.47 -4.33 2.40
C TYR A 89 3.98 -5.77 2.59
N ALA A 90 3.88 -6.55 1.51
CA ALA A 90 3.54 -7.96 1.57
C ALA A 90 4.58 -8.75 2.39
N ALA A 91 5.88 -8.52 2.13
CA ALA A 91 6.94 -9.13 2.90
C ALA A 91 6.86 -8.76 4.39
N TYR A 92 6.70 -7.47 4.71
CA TYR A 92 6.50 -6.98 6.07
C TYR A 92 5.32 -7.66 6.76
N TYR A 93 4.16 -7.73 6.10
CA TYR A 93 2.97 -8.39 6.64
C TYR A 93 3.23 -9.85 6.99
N TRP A 94 3.88 -10.60 6.11
CA TRP A 94 4.18 -12.00 6.36
C TRP A 94 5.25 -12.19 7.43
N LEU A 95 6.29 -11.35 7.47
CA LEU A 95 7.30 -11.38 8.53
C LEU A 95 6.66 -11.09 9.90
N ASP A 96 5.81 -10.05 10.00
CA ASP A 96 5.07 -9.73 11.22
C ASP A 96 4.18 -10.90 11.64
N ARG A 97 3.42 -11.47 10.70
CA ARG A 97 2.53 -12.60 10.96
C ARG A 97 3.26 -13.88 11.40
N LEU A 98 4.43 -14.17 10.84
CA LEU A 98 5.19 -15.39 11.10
C LEU A 98 6.02 -15.30 12.39
N PHE A 99 6.62 -14.14 12.66
CA PHE A 99 7.65 -14.00 13.70
C PHE A 99 7.27 -13.10 14.86
N VAL A 100 6.33 -12.16 14.67
CA VAL A 100 6.01 -11.12 15.67
C VAL A 100 4.72 -11.46 16.41
N GLN A 101 3.73 -12.03 15.73
CA GLN A 101 2.46 -12.37 16.36
C GLN A 101 2.61 -13.61 17.24
N SER A 102 2.46 -13.41 18.55
CA SER A 102 2.44 -14.47 19.55
C SER A 102 1.27 -15.43 19.28
N GLY A 103 1.57 -16.73 19.12
CA GLY A 103 0.58 -17.78 18.87
C GLY A 103 0.73 -18.56 17.55
N GLY A 104 1.78 -18.30 16.76
CA GLY A 104 2.06 -19.05 15.53
C GLY A 104 1.11 -18.69 14.38
N LEU A 105 1.06 -19.55 13.36
CA LEU A 105 0.26 -19.31 12.15
C LEU A 105 -1.22 -19.24 12.50
N ARG A 106 -1.79 -18.03 12.53
CA ARG A 106 -3.24 -17.87 12.75
C ARG A 106 -4.01 -18.73 11.72
N PRO A 107 -5.11 -19.41 12.12
CA PRO A 107 -5.83 -20.36 11.26
C PRO A 107 -6.29 -19.78 9.91
N ASN A 108 -6.51 -18.47 9.83
CA ASN A 108 -6.89 -17.78 8.59
C ASN A 108 -5.72 -17.54 7.61
N TRP A 109 -4.61 -18.26 7.72
CA TRP A 109 -3.46 -18.07 6.83
C TRP A 109 -3.75 -18.37 5.35
N PRO A 110 -4.61 -19.36 4.96
CA PRO A 110 -4.88 -19.60 3.55
C PRO A 110 -5.64 -18.42 2.94
N PHE A 111 -6.58 -17.85 3.70
CA PHE A 111 -7.31 -16.64 3.30
C PHE A 111 -6.36 -15.44 3.17
N ALA A 112 -5.47 -15.23 4.14
CA ALA A 112 -4.48 -14.16 4.08
C ALA A 112 -3.55 -14.29 2.86
N LEU A 113 -3.15 -15.52 2.50
CA LEU A 113 -2.36 -15.80 1.31
C LEU A 113 -3.12 -15.52 0.02
N ALA A 114 -4.36 -15.97 -0.07
CA ALA A 114 -5.22 -15.71 -1.22
C ALA A 114 -5.42 -14.20 -1.44
N ILE A 115 -5.70 -13.43 -0.37
CA ILE A 115 -5.82 -11.97 -0.44
C ILE A 115 -4.49 -11.32 -0.83
N THR A 116 -3.36 -11.77 -0.30
CA THR A 116 -2.04 -11.25 -0.68
C THR A 116 -1.78 -11.47 -2.17
N ALA A 117 -2.02 -12.68 -2.68
CA ALA A 117 -1.83 -13.02 -4.08
C ALA A 117 -2.77 -12.21 -4.99
N TYR A 118 -4.04 -12.03 -4.57
CA TYR A 118 -5.00 -11.21 -5.29
C TYR A 118 -4.56 -9.74 -5.38
N MET A 119 -4.09 -9.15 -4.28
CA MET A 119 -3.58 -7.76 -4.25
C MET A 119 -2.34 -7.57 -5.12
N LEU A 120 -1.44 -8.55 -5.14
CA LEU A 120 -0.28 -8.56 -6.04
C LEU A 120 -0.72 -8.64 -7.51
N GLY A 121 -1.71 -9.50 -7.82
CA GLY A 121 -2.31 -9.61 -9.14
C GLY A 121 -2.93 -8.30 -9.62
N LEU A 122 -3.74 -7.64 -8.79
CA LEU A 122 -4.31 -6.32 -9.08
C LEU A 122 -3.24 -5.25 -9.31
N THR A 123 -2.15 -5.31 -8.55
CA THR A 123 -1.02 -4.39 -8.72
C THR A 123 -0.34 -4.61 -10.08
N VAL A 124 -0.07 -5.87 -10.44
CA VAL A 124 0.49 -6.21 -11.77
C VAL A 124 -0.46 -5.74 -12.87
N GLU A 125 -1.75 -6.01 -12.75
CA GLU A 125 -2.77 -5.58 -13.72
C GLU A 125 -2.76 -4.05 -13.92
N ALA A 126 -2.81 -3.30 -12.80
CA ALA A 126 -2.83 -1.85 -12.82
C ALA A 126 -1.53 -1.23 -13.36
N LEU A 127 -0.38 -1.88 -13.15
CA LEU A 127 0.93 -1.33 -13.52
C LEU A 127 1.45 -1.81 -14.88
N VAL A 128 1.05 -2.98 -15.36
CA VAL A 128 1.63 -3.64 -16.55
C VAL A 128 0.70 -3.63 -17.75
N LEU A 129 -0.64 -3.71 -17.56
CA LEU A 129 -1.54 -3.79 -18.71
C LEU A 129 -1.37 -2.59 -19.66
N PRO A 130 -1.36 -2.80 -20.99
CA PRO A 130 -1.04 -1.76 -21.97
C PRO A 130 -1.94 -0.53 -21.87
N GLY A 131 -3.23 -0.72 -21.61
CA GLY A 131 -4.21 0.36 -21.43
C GLY A 131 -3.96 1.22 -20.19
N ASN A 132 -3.26 0.69 -19.19
CA ASN A 132 -2.90 1.41 -17.97
C ASN A 132 -1.51 2.04 -18.08
N ALA A 133 -0.57 1.38 -18.77
CA ALA A 133 0.75 1.93 -19.06
C ALA A 133 0.68 3.22 -19.88
N SER A 134 -0.28 3.33 -20.82
CA SER A 134 -0.49 4.56 -21.60
C SER A 134 -0.93 5.74 -20.73
N PHE A 135 -1.68 5.51 -19.64
CA PHE A 135 -2.09 6.57 -18.72
C PHE A 135 -0.89 7.28 -18.09
N PHE A 136 0.12 6.51 -17.65
CA PHE A 136 1.35 7.07 -17.10
C PHE A 136 2.25 7.69 -18.19
N ALA A 137 2.20 7.18 -19.42
CA ALA A 137 2.98 7.69 -20.53
C ALA A 137 2.50 9.05 -21.04
N GLU A 138 1.17 9.22 -21.18
CA GLU A 138 0.50 10.39 -21.76
C GLU A 138 0.53 11.61 -20.81
N ARG A 139 0.41 11.38 -19.50
CA ARG A 139 0.51 12.44 -18.46
C ARG A 139 1.87 13.14 -18.46
N GLU A 140 2.96 12.42 -18.71
CA GLU A 140 4.29 13.04 -18.74
C GLU A 140 4.51 13.90 -19.99
N HIS A 141 3.90 13.55 -21.13
CA HIS A 141 4.01 14.36 -22.35
C HIS A 141 3.27 15.71 -22.26
N HIS A 142 2.29 15.84 -21.37
CA HIS A 142 1.58 17.09 -21.13
C HIS A 142 2.23 17.99 -20.07
N GLU A 143 3.14 17.46 -19.25
CA GLU A 143 3.84 18.22 -18.19
C GLU A 143 5.23 18.73 -18.61
N ARG A 144 5.72 18.36 -19.81
CA ARG A 144 6.95 18.89 -20.43
C ARG A 144 6.61 20.01 -21.42
#